data_AF-A0A925V6B1-F1
#
_entry.id   AF-A0A925V6B1-F1
#
_cell.length_a   1.000
_cell.length_b   1.000
_cell.length_c   1.000
_cell.angle_alpha   90.00
_cell.angle_beta   90.00
_cell.angle_gamma   90.00
#
_symmetry.space_group_name_H-M   'P 1'
#
loop_
_entity.id
_entity.type
_entity.pdbx_description
1 polymer ?
#
loop_
_entity_poly.entity_id
_entity_poly.type
_entity_poly.pdbx_seq_one_letter_code
_entity_poly.pdbx_strand_id
1 'polypeptide(L)'
;MPRIAHSLVAALLVTLPATVSAAPVWVGDFESGDLSQWDGSLNEEIGGVDYITVVGDVVVQGSSAGRIELHDDAVWPGNMLRRVELRHRPSRGRTDEGATVWFAWSFYLPEALSDEPGTTIGYWESAGSFQQMMAFNTHGQDIRFITQRPSFVEQWSGDGLLTPGEWHRIAMRVLWSTDEAVGEVEVWFDGEQVLAPTHTQTLADGNDHFTQLGLLRGNMDFDDVPVIYIDDVVEGDSIEDVHPALEPVGEDTGSSSSGGEGGTAADTGVDSGGTGGDGSSTTTGNADDGDGSTVSATGATGSVDSTQG
;
A
#
# COMPACT_ATOMS: atom_id res chain seq x y z
N MET A 1 -71.27 -40.88 5.18
CA MET A 1 -69.98 -40.81 4.47
C MET A 1 -69.27 -39.52 4.87
N PRO A 2 -68.20 -39.53 5.69
CA PRO A 2 -67.44 -38.32 5.99
C PRO A 2 -66.24 -38.18 5.04
N ARG A 3 -65.96 -36.95 4.61
CA ARG A 3 -64.82 -36.57 3.77
C ARG A 3 -63.66 -36.16 4.67
N ILE A 4 -62.48 -36.76 4.47
CA ILE A 4 -61.23 -36.40 5.14
C ILE A 4 -60.49 -35.41 4.23
N ALA A 5 -60.34 -34.17 4.68
CA ALA A 5 -59.49 -33.16 4.04
C ALA A 5 -58.07 -33.30 4.61
N HIS A 6 -57.08 -33.48 3.73
CA HIS A 6 -55.66 -33.45 4.10
C HIS A 6 -55.13 -32.05 3.82
N SER A 7 -54.77 -31.30 4.88
CA SER A 7 -54.00 -30.06 4.75
C SER A 7 -52.53 -30.41 4.53
N LEU A 8 -51.99 -30.01 3.38
CA LEU A 8 -50.57 -30.03 3.10
C LEU A 8 -49.96 -28.73 3.67
N VAL A 9 -49.09 -28.85 4.68
CA VAL A 9 -48.27 -27.73 5.17
C VAL A 9 -46.95 -27.79 4.41
N ALA A 10 -46.74 -26.83 3.50
CA ALA A 10 -45.46 -26.63 2.83
C ALA A 10 -44.53 -25.82 3.75
N ALA A 11 -43.44 -26.42 4.23
CA ALA A 11 -42.39 -25.71 4.95
C ALA A 11 -41.49 -24.99 3.94
N LEU A 12 -41.52 -23.66 3.96
CA LEU A 12 -40.65 -22.81 3.16
C LEU A 12 -39.28 -22.71 3.86
N LEU A 13 -38.26 -23.37 3.31
CA LEU A 13 -36.87 -23.21 3.73
C LEU A 13 -36.37 -21.84 3.23
N VAL A 14 -36.07 -20.92 4.15
CA VAL A 14 -35.37 -19.67 3.85
C VAL A 14 -33.88 -19.95 3.96
N THR A 15 -33.19 -20.02 2.83
CA THR A 15 -31.72 -20.05 2.78
C THR A 15 -31.20 -18.63 2.92
N LEU A 16 -30.67 -18.29 4.09
CA LEU A 16 -29.91 -17.05 4.28
C LEU A 16 -28.55 -17.21 3.55
N PRO A 17 -28.13 -16.24 2.73
CA PRO A 17 -26.80 -16.27 2.14
C PRO A 17 -25.77 -16.15 3.25
N ALA A 18 -24.83 -17.09 3.31
CA ALA A 18 -23.65 -16.94 4.14
C ALA A 18 -22.78 -15.83 3.52
N THR A 19 -22.63 -14.72 4.23
CA THR A 19 -21.60 -13.74 3.93
C THR A 19 -20.27 -14.40 4.25
N VAL A 20 -19.53 -14.83 3.23
CA VAL A 20 -18.11 -15.17 3.38
C VAL A 20 -17.44 -13.85 3.73
N SER A 21 -16.98 -13.73 4.99
CA SER A 21 -16.05 -12.67 5.35
C SER A 21 -14.74 -12.99 4.66
N ALA A 22 -14.23 -12.05 3.87
CA ALA A 22 -12.84 -12.08 3.47
C ALA A 22 -11.97 -12.12 4.74
N ALA A 23 -10.90 -12.90 4.71
CA ALA A 23 -10.05 -13.13 5.87
C ALA A 23 -8.61 -13.29 5.38
N PRO A 24 -7.77 -12.25 5.55
CA PRO A 24 -6.36 -12.34 5.21
C PRO A 24 -5.70 -13.55 5.88
N VAL A 25 -4.77 -14.18 5.17
CA VAL A 25 -3.94 -15.27 5.66
C VAL A 25 -2.86 -14.74 6.61
N TRP A 26 -2.44 -13.49 6.44
CA TRP A 26 -1.54 -12.78 7.34
C TRP A 26 -1.88 -11.28 7.38
N VAL A 27 -1.63 -10.65 8.53
CA VAL A 27 -1.91 -9.24 8.81
C VAL A 27 -0.75 -8.60 9.57
N GLY A 28 -0.23 -7.50 9.03
CA GLY A 28 0.81 -6.63 9.61
C GLY A 28 0.30 -5.20 9.81
N ASP A 29 -0.79 -5.04 10.55
CA ASP A 29 -1.51 -3.79 10.83
C ASP A 29 -1.03 -3.04 12.09
N PHE A 30 -0.02 -3.56 12.80
CA PHE A 30 0.54 -2.97 14.02
C PHE A 30 -0.42 -2.94 15.23
N GLU A 31 -1.61 -3.55 15.16
CA GLU A 31 -2.58 -3.57 16.27
C GLU A 31 -2.10 -4.38 17.49
N SER A 32 -1.01 -5.14 17.34
CA SER A 32 -0.29 -5.74 18.46
C SER A 32 0.41 -4.70 19.36
N GLY A 33 0.56 -3.46 18.90
CA GLY A 33 1.25 -2.38 19.60
C GLY A 33 2.78 -2.46 19.51
N ASP A 34 3.32 -3.40 18.73
CA ASP A 34 4.75 -3.58 18.47
C ASP A 34 4.98 -4.17 17.05
N LEU A 35 6.23 -4.53 16.73
CA LEU A 35 6.60 -5.08 15.41
C LEU A 35 6.48 -6.61 15.32
N SER A 36 5.89 -7.29 16.31
CA SER A 36 5.90 -8.76 16.40
C SER A 36 5.14 -9.49 15.29
N GLN A 37 4.30 -8.79 14.54
CA GLN A 37 3.61 -9.31 13.36
C GLN A 37 4.54 -9.54 12.16
N TRP A 38 5.71 -8.90 12.14
CA TRP A 38 6.68 -8.93 11.06
C TRP A 38 7.81 -9.95 11.32
N ASP A 39 8.34 -10.57 10.26
CA ASP A 39 9.46 -11.53 10.35
C ASP A 39 10.83 -10.88 10.56
N GLY A 40 10.86 -9.55 10.58
CA GLY A 40 12.01 -8.77 11.00
C GLY A 40 12.01 -7.37 10.43
N SER A 41 12.99 -6.62 10.86
CA SER A 41 13.23 -5.23 10.49
C SER A 41 14.70 -5.07 10.09
N LEU A 42 14.98 -4.07 9.27
CA LEU A 42 16.33 -3.62 8.95
C LEU A 42 16.49 -2.18 9.47
N ASN A 43 17.60 -1.92 10.18
CA ASN A 43 17.91 -0.62 10.77
C ASN A 43 16.76 -0.01 11.59
N GLU A 44 16.04 -0.85 12.34
CA GLU A 44 14.96 -0.40 13.25
C GLU A 44 15.45 0.58 14.30
N GLU A 45 16.64 0.37 14.85
CA GLU A 45 17.27 1.26 15.84
C GLU A 45 18.74 1.49 15.47
N ILE A 46 19.17 2.75 15.46
CA ILE A 46 20.57 3.13 15.27
C ILE A 46 20.99 4.07 16.41
N GLY A 47 22.04 3.70 17.13
CA GLY A 47 22.58 4.53 18.21
C GLY A 47 21.60 4.78 19.37
N GLY A 48 20.60 3.91 19.58
CA GLY A 48 19.55 4.10 20.58
C GLY A 48 18.41 5.01 20.14
N VAL A 49 18.29 5.29 18.84
CA VAL A 49 17.18 6.04 18.24
C VAL A 49 16.40 5.09 17.35
N ASP A 50 15.09 4.98 17.61
CA ASP A 50 14.17 4.17 16.82
C ASP A 50 13.83 4.88 15.50
N TYR A 51 14.06 4.20 14.39
CA TYR A 51 13.68 4.62 13.03
C TYR A 51 12.41 3.93 12.55
N ILE A 52 11.94 2.91 13.27
CA ILE A 52 10.60 2.35 13.11
C ILE A 52 9.89 2.47 14.45
N THR A 53 8.72 3.12 14.46
CA THR A 53 7.92 3.31 15.67
C THR A 53 6.48 2.94 15.40
N VAL A 54 5.79 2.34 16.38
CA VAL A 54 4.34 2.15 16.32
C VAL A 54 3.67 3.39 16.89
N VAL A 55 2.79 4.01 16.12
CA VAL A 55 2.11 5.28 16.43
C VAL A 55 0.59 5.10 16.37
N GLY A 56 -0.15 6.03 16.96
CA GLY A 56 -1.63 5.98 16.98
C GLY A 56 -2.32 7.29 16.58
N ASP A 57 -1.58 8.25 16.02
CA ASP A 57 -2.08 9.56 15.59
C ASP A 57 -2.33 9.64 14.08
N VAL A 58 -1.52 8.93 13.27
CA VAL A 58 -1.69 8.79 11.82
C VAL A 58 -1.95 7.32 11.51
N VAL A 59 -3.22 6.94 11.37
CA VAL A 59 -3.68 5.56 11.16
C VAL A 59 -4.73 5.51 10.05
N VAL A 60 -4.76 4.43 9.27
CA VAL A 60 -5.79 4.21 8.23
C VAL A 60 -6.94 3.36 8.76
N GLN A 61 -6.61 2.42 9.64
CA GLN A 61 -7.59 1.59 10.33
C GLN A 61 -7.19 1.43 11.80
N GLY A 62 -8.05 0.77 12.59
CA GLY A 62 -7.69 0.36 13.93
C GLY A 62 -7.25 1.52 14.83
N SER A 63 -6.11 1.35 15.47
CA SER A 63 -5.54 2.27 16.45
C SER A 63 -4.03 2.49 16.31
N SER A 64 -3.37 1.74 15.43
CA SER A 64 -1.92 1.71 15.31
C SER A 64 -1.48 1.73 13.84
N ALA A 65 -0.32 2.34 13.59
CA ALA A 65 0.38 2.27 12.31
C ALA A 65 1.89 2.27 12.54
N GLY A 66 2.66 1.77 11.57
CA GLY A 66 4.11 1.83 11.58
C GLY A 66 4.62 3.11 10.95
N ARG A 67 5.34 3.94 11.70
CA ARG A 67 6.04 5.12 11.19
C ARG A 67 7.51 4.82 10.98
N ILE A 68 7.99 5.00 9.76
CA ILE A 68 9.35 4.71 9.33
C ILE A 68 10.04 6.00 8.89
N GLU A 69 11.21 6.27 9.46
CA GLU A 69 12.11 7.36 9.04
C GLU A 69 13.37 6.79 8.42
N LEU A 70 13.84 7.37 7.34
CA LEU A 70 15.15 7.03 6.78
C LEU A 70 16.13 8.19 7.00
N HIS A 71 17.15 7.93 7.80
CA HIS A 71 18.27 8.83 8.05
C HIS A 71 19.50 8.40 7.24
N ASP A 72 20.40 9.33 6.95
CA ASP A 72 21.60 9.05 6.17
C ASP A 72 22.55 8.04 6.85
N ASP A 73 22.51 7.91 8.17
CA ASP A 73 23.32 6.91 8.90
C ASP A 73 22.71 5.49 8.89
N ALA A 74 21.53 5.31 8.28
CA ALA A 74 20.87 4.00 8.10
C ALA A 74 21.54 3.13 7.03
N VAL A 75 22.86 2.97 7.15
CA VAL A 75 23.72 2.23 6.24
C VAL A 75 23.60 0.73 6.50
N TRP A 76 23.15 -0.02 5.50
CA TRP A 76 23.13 -1.47 5.57
C TRP A 76 24.52 -2.07 5.33
N PRO A 77 25.03 -2.91 6.26
CA PRO A 77 26.32 -3.56 6.09
C PRO A 77 26.34 -4.48 4.86
N GLY A 78 27.38 -4.36 4.04
CA GLY A 78 27.65 -5.27 2.91
C GLY A 78 27.37 -4.69 1.52
N ASN A 79 26.40 -3.80 1.38
CA ASN A 79 26.12 -3.09 0.13
C ASN A 79 26.02 -1.57 0.26
N MET A 80 26.11 -1.05 1.49
CA MET A 80 26.12 0.39 1.81
C MET A 80 24.84 1.14 1.39
N LEU A 81 23.78 0.40 1.07
CA LEU A 81 22.46 0.98 0.80
C LEU A 81 21.92 1.68 2.04
N ARG A 82 21.10 2.70 1.83
CA ARG A 82 20.43 3.45 2.90
C ARG A 82 19.02 2.91 3.04
N ARG A 83 18.70 2.26 4.15
CA ARG A 83 17.42 1.54 4.28
C ARG A 83 16.93 1.40 5.70
N VAL A 84 15.62 1.54 5.85
CA VAL A 84 14.86 1.21 7.06
C VAL A 84 13.57 0.54 6.60
N GLU A 85 13.40 -0.74 6.91
CA GLU A 85 12.37 -1.57 6.29
C GLU A 85 11.87 -2.66 7.23
N LEU A 86 10.60 -3.00 7.06
CA LEU A 86 9.97 -4.19 7.63
C LEU A 86 9.98 -5.31 6.61
N ARG A 87 10.08 -6.56 7.08
CA ARG A 87 10.10 -7.75 6.24
C ARG A 87 8.98 -8.69 6.62
N HIS A 88 8.24 -9.13 5.63
CA HIS A 88 7.28 -10.24 5.72
C HIS A 88 7.79 -11.43 4.91
N ARG A 89 7.77 -12.63 5.51
CA ARG A 89 8.04 -13.90 4.86
C ARG A 89 6.74 -14.71 4.83
N PRO A 90 6.14 -14.88 3.64
CA PRO A 90 5.00 -15.75 3.48
C PRO A 90 5.27 -17.16 4.04
N SER A 91 4.22 -17.80 4.54
CA SER A 91 4.32 -19.20 4.97
C SER A 91 4.82 -20.08 3.83
N ARG A 92 5.57 -21.14 4.17
CA ARG A 92 6.17 -22.07 3.20
C ARG A 92 5.16 -22.49 2.13
N GLY A 93 5.58 -22.43 0.86
CA GLY A 93 4.79 -22.86 -0.29
C GLY A 93 3.93 -21.77 -0.91
N ARG A 94 3.80 -20.60 -0.28
CA ARG A 94 3.05 -19.47 -0.86
C ARG A 94 3.78 -18.78 -2.00
N THR A 95 5.10 -18.97 -2.11
CA THR A 95 5.92 -18.49 -3.23
C THR A 95 6.55 -19.64 -4.03
N ASP A 96 5.99 -20.86 -3.92
CA ASP A 96 6.41 -21.98 -4.78
C ASP A 96 6.00 -21.71 -6.24
N GLU A 97 6.67 -22.38 -7.17
CA GLU A 97 6.30 -22.40 -8.60
C GLU A 97 4.81 -22.75 -8.78
N GLY A 98 4.08 -21.85 -9.45
CA GLY A 98 2.63 -21.94 -9.69
C GLY A 98 1.74 -21.43 -8.54
N ALA A 99 2.30 -21.01 -7.40
CA ALA A 99 1.53 -20.43 -6.31
C ALA A 99 1.02 -19.03 -6.67
N THR A 100 -0.13 -18.63 -6.12
CA THR A 100 -0.66 -17.27 -6.25
C THR A 100 -0.78 -16.63 -4.87
N VAL A 101 -0.32 -15.40 -4.75
CA VAL A 101 -0.47 -14.57 -3.54
C VAL A 101 -1.15 -13.27 -3.91
N TRP A 102 -2.08 -12.84 -3.06
CA TRP A 102 -2.54 -11.47 -3.03
C TRP A 102 -1.86 -10.75 -1.88
N PHE A 103 -1.38 -9.53 -2.13
CA PHE A 103 -0.72 -8.72 -1.11
C PHE A 103 -1.12 -7.26 -1.26
N ALA A 104 -1.41 -6.59 -0.16
CA ALA A 104 -1.68 -5.17 -0.14
C ALA A 104 -1.08 -4.49 1.08
N TRP A 105 -0.83 -3.20 0.95
CA TRP A 105 -0.49 -2.34 2.07
C TRP A 105 -0.98 -0.93 1.78
N SER A 106 -1.27 -0.22 2.86
CA SER A 106 -1.55 1.21 2.81
C SER A 106 -0.34 1.99 3.29
N PHE A 107 -0.15 3.16 2.69
CA PHE A 107 0.93 4.04 3.06
C PHE A 107 0.51 5.50 3.01
N TYR A 108 1.15 6.30 3.85
CA TYR A 108 0.93 7.74 3.93
C TYR A 108 2.29 8.46 3.96
N LEU A 109 2.39 9.52 3.16
CA LEU A 109 3.56 10.39 3.11
C LEU A 109 3.19 11.76 3.67
N PRO A 110 3.81 12.23 4.76
CA PRO A 110 3.52 13.58 5.29
C PRO A 110 4.03 14.69 4.37
N GLU A 111 5.07 14.41 3.60
CA GLU A 111 5.70 15.31 2.63
C GLU A 111 6.04 14.53 1.36
N ALA A 112 6.22 15.23 0.23
CA ALA A 112 6.70 14.59 -0.98
C ALA A 112 8.12 14.03 -0.75
N LEU A 113 8.41 12.87 -1.34
CA LEU A 113 9.76 12.32 -1.32
C LEU A 113 10.68 13.15 -2.22
N SER A 114 12.00 12.99 -2.09
CA SER A 114 12.94 13.62 -3.00
C SER A 114 12.83 13.07 -4.43
N ASP A 115 12.97 13.93 -5.44
CA ASP A 115 13.09 13.51 -6.85
C ASP A 115 14.39 12.75 -7.09
N GLU A 116 15.47 13.22 -6.45
CA GLU A 116 16.79 12.61 -6.49
C GLU A 116 17.44 12.66 -5.10
N PRO A 117 17.80 11.51 -4.51
CA PRO A 117 17.58 10.17 -5.07
C PRO A 117 16.12 9.71 -5.00
N GLY A 118 15.71 8.95 -6.02
CA GLY A 118 14.49 8.16 -5.95
C GLY A 118 14.54 7.13 -4.81
N THR A 119 13.38 6.74 -4.32
CA THR A 119 13.23 5.86 -3.14
C THR A 119 12.40 4.63 -3.49
N THR A 120 12.85 3.44 -3.10
CA THR A 120 12.04 2.22 -3.17
C THR A 120 11.20 2.10 -1.90
N ILE A 121 9.89 1.91 -2.04
CA ILE A 121 8.96 1.82 -0.89
C ILE A 121 8.45 0.41 -0.62
N GLY A 122 8.61 -0.50 -1.60
CA GLY A 122 8.27 -1.90 -1.44
C GLY A 122 8.85 -2.77 -2.55
N TYR A 123 9.28 -3.99 -2.23
CA TYR A 123 9.77 -4.97 -3.22
C TYR A 123 9.73 -6.41 -2.73
N TRP A 124 9.90 -7.33 -3.68
CA TRP A 124 9.98 -8.76 -3.47
C TRP A 124 11.35 -9.28 -3.90
N GLU A 125 11.92 -10.16 -3.09
CA GLU A 125 13.27 -10.68 -3.27
C GLU A 125 13.37 -12.15 -2.88
N SER A 126 14.20 -12.91 -3.61
CA SER A 126 14.49 -14.31 -3.28
C SER A 126 15.31 -14.43 -1.99
N ALA A 127 14.85 -15.29 -1.08
CA ALA A 127 15.60 -15.65 0.11
C ALA A 127 16.91 -16.36 -0.25
N GLY A 128 18.03 -15.85 0.29
CA GLY A 128 19.34 -16.49 0.17
C GLY A 128 20.11 -16.13 -1.10
N SER A 129 19.46 -15.92 -2.25
CA SER A 129 20.14 -15.39 -3.44
C SER A 129 20.06 -13.87 -3.57
N PHE A 130 19.14 -13.22 -2.85
CA PHE A 130 18.95 -11.77 -2.82
C PHE A 130 18.76 -11.16 -4.22
N GLN A 131 18.02 -11.90 -5.05
CA GLN A 131 17.61 -11.41 -6.36
C GLN A 131 16.25 -10.74 -6.23
N GLN A 132 16.25 -9.41 -6.32
CA GLN A 132 15.03 -8.62 -6.32
C GLN A 132 14.27 -8.84 -7.63
N MET A 133 12.98 -9.13 -7.52
CA MET A 133 12.12 -9.51 -8.65
C MET A 133 11.27 -8.35 -9.16
N MET A 134 10.68 -7.59 -8.25
CA MET A 134 9.78 -6.48 -8.58
C MET A 134 9.78 -5.44 -7.46
N ALA A 135 9.45 -4.19 -7.78
CA ALA A 135 9.55 -3.07 -6.85
C ALA A 135 8.62 -1.91 -7.19
N PHE A 136 8.23 -1.14 -6.16
CA PHE A 136 7.66 0.19 -6.29
C PHE A 136 8.73 1.23 -5.99
N ASN A 137 9.06 2.03 -6.99
CA ASN A 137 10.04 3.11 -6.88
C ASN A 137 9.33 4.45 -7.03
N THR A 138 9.82 5.45 -6.32
CA THR A 138 9.28 6.80 -6.31
C THR A 138 10.33 7.81 -6.72
N HIS A 139 9.87 8.90 -7.31
CA HIS A 139 10.65 10.12 -7.56
C HIS A 139 9.70 11.27 -7.28
N GLY A 140 9.94 12.05 -6.22
CA GLY A 140 9.01 13.12 -5.89
C GLY A 140 7.63 12.58 -5.49
N GLN A 141 6.63 12.98 -6.26
CA GLN A 141 5.25 12.54 -6.15
C GLN A 141 4.89 11.45 -7.18
N ASP A 142 5.84 11.00 -7.98
CA ASP A 142 5.64 9.98 -8.99
C ASP A 142 5.94 8.60 -8.41
N ILE A 143 5.24 7.58 -8.92
CA ILE A 143 5.44 6.19 -8.55
C ILE A 143 5.52 5.31 -9.80
N ARG A 144 6.38 4.30 -9.79
CA ARG A 144 6.46 3.27 -10.82
C ARG A 144 6.52 1.88 -10.22
N PHE A 145 5.91 0.93 -10.91
CA PHE A 145 6.06 -0.50 -10.67
C PHE A 145 6.97 -1.10 -11.72
N ILE A 146 8.01 -1.81 -11.27
CA ILE A 146 9.01 -2.45 -12.13
C ILE A 146 9.09 -3.95 -11.88
N THR A 147 9.49 -4.71 -12.89
CA THR A 147 9.97 -6.09 -12.78
C THR A 147 11.41 -6.16 -13.29
N GLN A 148 12.28 -6.92 -12.62
CA GLN A 148 13.72 -6.93 -12.92
C GLN A 148 14.18 -8.14 -13.73
N ARG A 149 13.33 -9.17 -13.83
CA ARG A 149 13.63 -10.43 -14.52
C ARG A 149 12.57 -10.77 -15.57
N PRO A 150 12.96 -11.45 -16.67
CA PRO A 150 14.34 -11.77 -17.04
C PRO A 150 15.15 -10.53 -17.47
N SER A 151 14.47 -9.41 -17.69
CA SER A 151 15.04 -8.09 -17.91
C SER A 151 14.29 -7.03 -17.11
N PHE A 152 14.93 -5.88 -16.90
CA PHE A 152 14.26 -4.71 -16.34
C PHE A 152 13.14 -4.22 -17.26
N VAL A 153 11.94 -4.09 -16.72
CA VAL A 153 10.76 -3.53 -17.39
C VAL A 153 10.03 -2.64 -16.40
N GLU A 154 9.74 -1.40 -16.80
CA GLU A 154 8.71 -0.58 -16.14
C GLU A 154 7.35 -1.05 -16.64
N GLN A 155 6.58 -1.64 -15.75
CA GLN A 155 5.26 -2.19 -16.09
C GLN A 155 4.17 -1.13 -16.01
N TRP A 156 4.34 -0.17 -15.10
CA TRP A 156 3.40 0.92 -14.89
C TRP A 156 4.11 2.11 -14.23
N SER A 157 3.65 3.32 -14.55
CA SER A 157 4.01 4.57 -13.89
C SER A 157 2.78 5.46 -13.71
N GLY A 158 2.80 6.24 -12.64
CA GLY A 158 1.78 7.22 -12.29
C GLY A 158 2.43 8.52 -11.85
N ASP A 159 2.16 9.58 -12.61
CA ASP A 159 2.71 10.92 -12.38
C ASP A 159 1.87 11.67 -11.35
N GLY A 160 2.50 12.21 -10.31
CA GLY A 160 1.86 13.01 -9.26
C GLY A 160 0.80 12.28 -8.43
N LEU A 161 0.81 10.93 -8.43
CA LEU A 161 -0.18 10.13 -7.71
C LEU A 161 0.09 10.03 -6.21
N LEU A 162 1.32 10.28 -5.77
CA LEU A 162 1.66 10.29 -4.35
C LEU A 162 1.35 11.67 -3.78
N THR A 163 0.13 11.86 -3.30
CA THR A 163 -0.32 13.11 -2.68
C THR A 163 0.13 13.15 -1.21
N PRO A 164 0.99 14.10 -0.80
CA PRO A 164 1.33 14.24 0.61
C PRO A 164 0.09 14.57 1.44
N GLY A 165 -0.01 13.96 2.61
CA GLY A 165 -1.17 14.14 3.49
C GLY A 165 -2.34 13.20 3.22
N GLU A 166 -2.19 12.24 2.30
CA GLU A 166 -3.24 11.27 1.94
C GLU A 166 -2.74 9.84 2.16
N TRP A 167 -3.67 8.97 2.58
CA TRP A 167 -3.43 7.53 2.59
C TRP A 167 -3.68 6.98 1.21
N HIS A 168 -2.70 6.26 0.69
CA HIS A 168 -2.78 5.49 -0.54
C HIS A 168 -2.77 4.00 -0.24
N ARG A 169 -3.23 3.19 -1.19
CA ARG A 169 -3.20 1.74 -1.10
C ARG A 169 -2.71 1.11 -2.38
N ILE A 170 -1.75 0.21 -2.23
CA ILE A 170 -1.32 -0.68 -3.31
C ILE A 170 -1.83 -2.08 -2.98
N ALA A 171 -2.46 -2.73 -3.96
CA ALA A 171 -2.77 -4.14 -3.91
C ALA A 171 -2.21 -4.84 -5.15
N MET A 172 -1.87 -6.11 -5.01
CA MET A 172 -1.28 -6.91 -6.06
C MET A 172 -1.76 -8.35 -6.04
N ARG A 173 -1.78 -8.95 -7.22
CA ARG A 173 -1.78 -10.41 -7.39
C ARG A 173 -0.45 -10.80 -8.04
N VAL A 174 0.20 -11.82 -7.49
CA VAL A 174 1.41 -12.41 -8.05
C VAL A 174 1.19 -13.90 -8.27
N LEU A 175 1.29 -14.35 -9.50
CA LEU A 175 1.47 -15.77 -9.86
C LEU A 175 2.98 -16.03 -9.97
N TRP A 176 3.49 -16.86 -9.08
CA TRP A 176 4.92 -17.15 -8.93
C TRP A 176 5.39 -18.17 -9.98
N SER A 177 6.40 -17.82 -10.77
CA SER A 177 6.99 -18.70 -11.78
C SER A 177 8.39 -18.25 -12.20
N THR A 178 9.27 -19.22 -12.43
CA THR A 178 10.58 -18.99 -13.06
C THR A 178 10.49 -18.84 -14.59
N ASP A 179 9.38 -19.28 -15.19
CA ASP A 179 9.04 -19.06 -16.61
C ASP A 179 8.28 -17.74 -16.78
N GLU A 180 8.85 -16.82 -17.57
CA GLU A 180 8.25 -15.50 -17.85
C GLU A 180 6.90 -15.59 -18.58
N ALA A 181 6.65 -16.68 -19.31
CA ALA A 181 5.39 -16.90 -20.02
C ALA A 181 4.26 -17.43 -19.11
N VAL A 182 4.59 -17.78 -17.86
CA VAL A 182 3.64 -18.31 -16.87
C VAL A 182 3.47 -17.35 -15.71
N GLY A 183 4.56 -16.74 -15.22
CA GLY A 183 4.49 -15.78 -14.13
C GLY A 183 3.63 -14.59 -14.53
N GLU A 184 2.92 -14.02 -13.56
CA GLU A 184 1.95 -12.96 -13.84
C GLU A 184 1.87 -12.01 -12.66
N VAL A 185 1.70 -10.73 -12.96
CA VAL A 185 1.44 -9.67 -11.99
C VAL A 185 0.21 -8.87 -12.39
N GLU A 186 -0.56 -8.46 -11.38
CA GLU A 186 -1.61 -7.44 -11.48
C GLU A 186 -1.39 -6.42 -10.35
N VAL A 187 -1.73 -5.16 -10.62
CA VAL A 187 -1.55 -4.07 -9.64
C VAL A 187 -2.79 -3.18 -9.62
N TRP A 188 -3.20 -2.83 -8.41
CA TRP A 188 -4.17 -1.79 -8.11
C TRP A 188 -3.52 -0.69 -7.31
N PHE A 189 -3.89 0.56 -7.62
CA PHE A 189 -3.54 1.75 -6.87
C PHE A 189 -4.84 2.48 -6.51
N ASP A 190 -5.08 2.72 -5.23
CA ASP A 190 -6.29 3.37 -4.70
C ASP A 190 -7.60 2.77 -5.25
N GLY A 191 -7.63 1.44 -5.37
CA GLY A 191 -8.78 0.69 -5.87
C GLY A 191 -8.89 0.59 -7.40
N GLU A 192 -8.17 1.41 -8.16
CA GLU A 192 -8.14 1.33 -9.62
C GLU A 192 -7.13 0.28 -10.08
N GLN A 193 -7.54 -0.61 -11.00
CA GLN A 193 -6.60 -1.56 -11.62
C GLN A 193 -5.69 -0.82 -12.61
N VAL A 194 -4.48 -0.52 -12.17
CA VAL A 194 -3.49 0.23 -12.95
C VAL A 194 -2.61 -0.67 -13.83
N LEU A 195 -2.50 -1.96 -13.47
CA LEU A 195 -1.86 -2.98 -14.29
C LEU A 195 -2.78 -4.19 -14.41
N ALA A 196 -3.28 -4.41 -15.63
CA ALA A 196 -3.99 -5.63 -16.02
C ALA A 196 -3.04 -6.85 -15.95
N PRO A 197 -3.56 -8.10 -15.93
CA PRO A 197 -2.74 -9.31 -15.92
C PRO A 197 -1.61 -9.27 -16.95
N THR A 198 -0.38 -9.23 -16.47
CA THR A 198 0.82 -9.06 -17.31
C THR A 198 1.82 -10.16 -17.01
N HIS A 199 2.21 -10.91 -18.06
CA HIS A 199 3.18 -11.98 -17.94
C HIS A 199 4.60 -11.45 -17.75
N THR A 200 5.30 -12.02 -16.77
CA THR A 200 6.69 -11.68 -16.41
C THR A 200 7.30 -12.77 -15.53
N GLN A 201 8.62 -12.83 -15.43
CA GLN A 201 9.26 -13.74 -14.49
C GLN A 201 9.13 -13.20 -13.07
N THR A 202 8.44 -13.95 -12.20
CA THR A 202 8.12 -13.53 -10.83
C THR A 202 8.93 -14.28 -9.78
N LEU A 203 9.53 -15.43 -10.11
CA LEU A 203 10.52 -16.13 -9.27
C LEU A 203 11.93 -16.05 -9.83
N ALA A 204 12.91 -15.76 -8.97
CA ALA A 204 14.33 -15.82 -9.34
C ALA A 204 14.83 -17.27 -9.49
N ASP A 205 14.42 -18.12 -8.56
CA ASP A 205 14.93 -19.46 -8.31
C ASP A 205 13.97 -20.24 -7.40
N GLY A 206 14.38 -21.42 -6.94
CA GLY A 206 13.57 -22.29 -6.08
C GLY A 206 13.60 -21.93 -4.59
N ASN A 207 14.07 -20.75 -4.20
CA ASN A 207 13.95 -20.28 -2.82
C ASN A 207 12.62 -19.55 -2.61
N ASP A 208 12.14 -19.57 -1.37
CA ASP A 208 11.00 -18.74 -0.96
C ASP A 208 11.32 -17.26 -1.22
N HIS A 209 10.33 -16.48 -1.65
CA HIS A 209 10.45 -15.04 -1.80
C HIS A 209 9.81 -14.32 -0.61
N PHE A 210 10.38 -13.19 -0.22
CA PHE A 210 9.89 -12.35 0.86
C PHE A 210 9.64 -10.92 0.36
N THR A 211 8.85 -10.18 1.12
CA THR A 211 8.53 -8.78 0.83
C THR A 211 9.23 -7.88 1.84
N GLN A 212 9.73 -6.74 1.39
CA GLN A 212 10.15 -5.65 2.25
C GLN A 212 9.35 -4.40 1.94
N LEU A 213 8.91 -3.70 2.99
CA LEU A 213 8.19 -2.44 2.91
C LEU A 213 8.90 -1.40 3.80
N GLY A 214 9.00 -0.16 3.35
CA GLY A 214 9.70 0.89 4.09
C GLY A 214 10.34 1.92 3.17
N LEU A 215 11.59 2.30 3.45
CA LEU A 215 12.34 3.26 2.65
C LEU A 215 13.71 2.68 2.32
N LEU A 216 14.04 2.62 1.03
CA LEU A 216 15.33 2.18 0.51
C LEU A 216 15.85 3.16 -0.54
N ARG A 217 17.10 3.60 -0.38
CA ARG A 217 17.86 4.40 -1.34
C ARG A 217 19.19 3.72 -1.65
N GLY A 218 19.79 4.15 -2.77
CA GLY A 218 21.10 3.70 -3.22
C GLY A 218 22.22 3.99 -2.21
N ASN A 219 23.44 3.53 -2.55
CA ASN A 219 24.64 3.88 -1.80
C ASN A 219 25.06 5.33 -2.10
N MET A 220 24.49 6.27 -1.37
CA MET A 220 24.75 7.69 -1.47
C MET A 220 24.35 8.40 -0.19
N ASP A 221 24.87 9.61 -0.04
CA ASP A 221 24.52 10.51 1.06
C ASP A 221 23.32 11.40 0.65
N PHE A 222 22.51 11.80 1.63
CA PHE A 222 21.38 12.72 1.43
C PHE A 222 21.14 13.55 2.70
N ASP A 223 20.48 14.70 2.55
CA ASP A 223 20.29 15.69 3.63
C ASP A 223 18.84 15.75 4.16
N ASP A 224 17.89 15.11 3.49
CA ASP A 224 16.50 15.00 3.93
C ASP A 224 16.29 13.82 4.90
N VAL A 225 15.14 13.77 5.57
CA VAL A 225 14.71 12.64 6.40
C VAL A 225 13.32 12.21 5.92
N PRO A 226 13.22 11.43 4.83
CA PRO A 226 11.91 10.99 4.36
C PRO A 226 11.22 10.12 5.41
N VAL A 227 9.90 10.29 5.50
CA VAL A 227 9.03 9.58 6.43
C VAL A 227 7.93 8.90 5.64
N ILE A 228 7.65 7.64 5.96
CA ILE A 228 6.48 6.91 5.46
C ILE A 228 5.76 6.26 6.64
N TYR A 229 4.43 6.33 6.63
CA TYR A 229 3.59 5.55 7.51
C TYR A 229 3.06 4.36 6.73
N ILE A 230 3.00 3.19 7.36
CA ILE A 230 2.52 1.94 6.80
C ILE A 230 1.46 1.38 7.74
N ASP A 231 0.34 0.92 7.17
CA ASP A 231 -0.78 0.34 7.90
C ASP A 231 -1.57 -0.61 6.97
N ASP A 232 -2.50 -1.38 7.52
CA ASP A 232 -3.38 -2.33 6.82
C ASP A 232 -2.62 -3.20 5.80
N VAL A 233 -1.51 -3.78 6.24
CA VAL A 233 -0.68 -4.69 5.44
C VAL A 233 -1.29 -6.08 5.53
N VAL A 234 -1.67 -6.65 4.39
CA VAL A 234 -2.39 -7.92 4.34
C VAL A 234 -1.87 -8.81 3.23
N GLU A 235 -1.86 -10.11 3.52
CA GLU A 235 -1.65 -11.16 2.54
C GLU A 235 -2.90 -12.04 2.49
N GLY A 236 -3.37 -12.36 1.29
CA GLY A 236 -4.61 -13.11 1.08
C GLY A 236 -4.55 -14.09 -0.08
N ASP A 237 -5.68 -14.75 -0.31
CA ASP A 237 -5.87 -15.72 -1.40
C ASP A 237 -6.82 -15.17 -2.49
N SER A 238 -7.45 -14.02 -2.26
CA SER A 238 -8.27 -13.32 -3.24
C SER A 238 -8.16 -11.79 -3.16
N ILE A 239 -8.75 -11.10 -4.15
CA ILE A 239 -8.87 -9.64 -4.14
C ILE A 239 -9.69 -9.15 -2.94
N GLU A 240 -10.70 -9.93 -2.54
CA GLU A 240 -11.54 -9.60 -1.40
C GLU A 240 -10.74 -9.63 -0.09
N ASP A 241 -9.77 -10.53 0.07
CA ASP A 241 -8.91 -10.57 1.27
C ASP A 241 -8.01 -9.34 1.39
N VAL A 242 -7.65 -8.70 0.27
CA VAL A 242 -6.70 -7.60 0.26
C VAL A 242 -7.32 -6.22 0.06
N HIS A 243 -8.63 -6.14 -0.17
CA HIS A 243 -9.42 -4.90 -0.24
C HIS A 243 -8.71 -3.78 -1.03
N PRO A 244 -8.69 -3.78 -2.37
CA PRO A 244 -7.79 -2.91 -3.15
C PRO A 244 -8.04 -1.40 -2.99
N ALA A 245 -9.21 -1.01 -2.50
CA ALA A 245 -9.55 0.36 -2.17
C ALA A 245 -9.58 0.52 -0.64
N LEU A 246 -9.14 1.68 -0.16
CA LEU A 246 -9.45 2.09 1.21
C LEU A 246 -10.95 2.38 1.31
N GLU A 247 -11.59 1.87 2.35
CA GLU A 247 -12.94 2.29 2.68
C GLU A 247 -12.90 3.81 2.96
N PRO A 248 -13.86 4.60 2.43
CA PRO A 248 -13.94 6.00 2.76
C PRO A 248 -13.99 6.13 4.28
N VAL A 249 -13.13 6.99 4.87
CA VAL A 249 -13.20 7.29 6.30
C VAL A 249 -14.60 7.81 6.58
N GLY A 250 -15.46 6.94 7.10
CA GLY A 250 -16.85 7.27 7.33
C GLY A 250 -16.90 8.43 8.31
N GLU A 251 -17.59 9.51 7.94
CA GLU A 251 -18.21 10.36 8.95
C GLU A 251 -18.88 9.41 9.95
N ASP A 252 -18.50 9.52 11.22
CA ASP A 252 -19.04 8.78 12.35
C ASP A 252 -20.57 8.87 12.30
N THR A 253 -21.19 7.95 11.57
CA THR A 253 -22.65 7.81 11.52
C THR A 253 -22.99 7.04 12.76
N GLY A 254 -22.87 7.75 13.87
CA GLY A 254 -23.10 7.29 15.22
C GLY A 254 -24.32 6.38 15.19
N SER A 255 -24.06 5.10 15.45
CA SER A 255 -25.09 4.10 15.64
C SER A 255 -25.86 4.49 16.89
N SER A 256 -26.81 5.39 16.69
CA SER A 256 -27.77 5.80 17.70
C SER A 256 -28.68 4.60 17.90
N SER A 257 -28.39 3.86 18.96
CA SER A 257 -29.29 2.88 19.53
C SER A 257 -30.64 3.57 19.77
N SER A 258 -31.62 3.31 18.91
CA SER A 258 -32.99 3.78 19.09
C SER A 258 -33.67 2.93 20.17
N GLY A 259 -33.32 3.22 21.42
CA GLY A 259 -34.18 2.96 22.57
C GLY A 259 -35.40 3.86 22.47
N GLY A 260 -36.56 3.27 22.24
CA GLY A 260 -37.83 3.97 22.21
C GLY A 260 -38.31 4.35 23.61
N GLU A 261 -38.67 5.62 23.77
CA GLU A 261 -39.58 6.23 24.76
C GLU A 261 -39.66 7.72 24.32
N GLY A 262 -40.77 8.30 23.85
CA GLY A 262 -42.07 8.40 24.48
C GLY A 262 -42.18 9.74 25.22
N GLY A 263 -42.61 10.85 24.57
CA GLY A 263 -43.08 12.04 25.29
C GLY A 263 -42.88 13.43 24.67
N THR A 264 -43.90 13.90 23.93
CA THR A 264 -44.52 15.25 23.96
C THR A 264 -43.71 16.56 24.11
N ALA A 265 -43.85 17.39 23.07
CA ALA A 265 -44.47 18.74 23.05
C ALA A 265 -43.62 20.03 23.10
N ALA A 266 -44.02 20.92 22.16
CA ALA A 266 -43.97 22.41 22.12
C ALA A 266 -42.58 23.07 21.96
N ASP A 267 -42.42 24.27 21.40
CA ASP A 267 -43.13 25.23 20.54
C ASP A 267 -42.18 26.46 20.46
N THR A 268 -42.41 27.37 19.50
CA THR A 268 -41.74 28.66 19.23
C THR A 268 -40.41 28.52 18.47
N GLY A 269 -40.25 28.95 17.21
CA GLY A 269 -40.86 30.08 16.51
C GLY A 269 -39.98 31.31 16.71
N VAL A 270 -39.26 31.73 15.65
CA VAL A 270 -39.04 33.13 15.22
C VAL A 270 -38.21 33.13 13.93
N ASP A 271 -38.74 33.87 12.97
CA ASP A 271 -38.27 34.18 11.63
C ASP A 271 -37.48 35.52 11.62
N SER A 272 -36.86 35.81 10.48
CA SER A 272 -36.31 37.09 9.99
C SER A 272 -34.92 37.51 10.51
N GLY A 273 -33.98 37.98 9.68
CA GLY A 273 -33.98 38.29 8.25
C GLY A 273 -32.83 39.26 7.90
N GLY A 274 -32.43 39.26 6.62
CA GLY A 274 -31.70 40.34 5.94
C GLY A 274 -30.17 40.38 6.10
N THR A 275 -29.35 40.97 5.22
CA THR A 275 -29.38 41.35 3.79
C THR A 275 -28.06 42.13 3.55
N GLY A 276 -27.47 42.02 2.35
CA GLY A 276 -26.53 43.01 1.78
C GLY A 276 -25.06 42.82 2.17
N GLY A 277 -24.08 42.97 1.28
CA GLY A 277 -24.12 43.50 -0.09
C GLY A 277 -22.74 43.47 -0.75
N ASP A 278 -22.78 43.83 -2.02
CA ASP A 278 -21.72 43.86 -3.04
C ASP A 278 -20.36 44.47 -2.67
N GLY A 279 -19.34 44.02 -3.42
CA GLY A 279 -18.02 44.66 -3.50
C GLY A 279 -17.19 44.16 -4.69
N SER A 280 -17.58 44.55 -5.90
CA SER A 280 -16.82 44.41 -7.15
C SER A 280 -15.48 45.17 -7.13
N SER A 281 -14.40 44.56 -7.63
CA SER A 281 -13.31 45.29 -8.31
C SER A 281 -12.45 44.36 -9.18
N THR A 282 -12.37 44.71 -10.46
CA THR A 282 -11.55 44.16 -11.55
C THR A 282 -10.26 44.94 -11.74
N THR A 283 -9.16 44.26 -12.13
CA THR A 283 -8.09 44.70 -13.08
C THR A 283 -7.11 43.53 -13.26
N THR A 284 -7.09 42.79 -14.39
CA THR A 284 -6.31 42.96 -15.66
C THR A 284 -4.77 42.94 -15.55
N GLY A 285 -4.13 42.00 -16.26
CA GLY A 285 -2.87 42.26 -17.00
C GLY A 285 -1.83 41.12 -17.11
N ASN A 286 -1.82 40.43 -18.27
CA ASN A 286 -0.72 39.81 -19.07
C ASN A 286 0.47 39.09 -18.38
N ALA A 287 0.77 37.81 -18.70
CA ALA A 287 1.34 37.22 -19.93
C ALA A 287 2.85 37.49 -20.13
N ASP A 288 3.69 36.44 -20.09
CA ASP A 288 4.74 36.17 -21.11
C ASP A 288 5.35 34.76 -20.99
N ASP A 289 5.93 34.33 -22.10
CA ASP A 289 6.30 32.99 -22.60
C ASP A 289 7.63 32.36 -22.13
N GLY A 290 7.78 31.06 -22.45
CA GLY A 290 9.03 30.40 -22.87
C GLY A 290 9.68 29.49 -21.81
N ASP A 291 10.36 28.39 -22.13
CA ASP A 291 10.71 27.64 -23.33
C ASP A 291 11.32 26.32 -22.82
N GLY A 292 11.27 25.26 -23.62
CA GLY A 292 11.62 23.90 -23.21
C GLY A 292 13.13 23.64 -23.07
N SER A 293 13.46 22.57 -22.36
CA SER A 293 14.65 21.76 -22.64
C SER A 293 14.53 20.39 -21.98
N THR A 294 14.22 19.40 -22.81
CA THR A 294 14.46 17.97 -22.57
C THR A 294 15.93 17.69 -22.28
N VAL A 295 16.26 16.98 -21.21
CA VAL A 295 17.57 16.33 -21.06
C VAL A 295 17.37 14.91 -20.55
N SER A 296 17.68 13.95 -21.42
CA SER A 296 17.73 12.53 -21.15
C SER A 296 18.93 12.19 -20.24
N ALA A 297 18.70 11.47 -19.15
CA ALA A 297 19.76 10.82 -18.38
C ALA A 297 19.84 9.33 -18.74
N THR A 298 20.73 9.01 -19.66
CA THR A 298 21.25 7.67 -19.92
C THR A 298 22.05 7.15 -18.72
N GLY A 299 21.84 5.89 -18.35
CA GLY A 299 22.34 5.27 -17.12
C GLY A 299 23.82 4.92 -17.07
N ALA A 300 24.20 4.34 -15.92
CA ALA A 300 25.45 3.62 -15.72
C ALA A 300 25.29 2.57 -14.60
N THR A 301 24.89 1.35 -14.96
CA THR A 301 25.13 0.16 -14.13
C THR A 301 26.51 -0.39 -14.47
N GLY A 302 27.50 -0.08 -13.64
CA GLY A 302 28.82 -0.71 -13.67
C GLY A 302 28.81 -2.01 -12.91
N SER A 303 28.75 -3.13 -13.63
CA SER A 303 29.11 -4.45 -13.11
C SER A 303 30.62 -4.47 -12.84
N VAL A 304 31.02 -4.77 -11.61
CA VAL A 304 32.42 -5.08 -11.28
C VAL A 304 32.49 -6.54 -10.82
N ASP A 305 32.93 -7.35 -11.77
CA ASP A 305 33.49 -8.69 -11.60
C ASP A 305 34.64 -8.64 -10.57
N SER A 306 34.56 -9.47 -9.54
CA SER A 306 35.65 -9.67 -8.58
C SER A 306 36.07 -11.13 -8.55
N THR A 307 36.87 -11.50 -9.54
CA THR A 307 37.85 -12.58 -9.38
C THR A 307 39.08 -12.10 -8.59
N GLN A 308 39.52 -12.98 -7.68
CA GLN A 308 40.83 -13.09 -7.00
C GLN A 308 40.99 -12.47 -5.60
N GLY A 309 41.20 -13.39 -4.65
CA GLY A 309 41.63 -13.20 -3.27
C GLY A 309 41.49 -14.51 -2.50
#